data_AF-A0A2D5PC43-F1
#
_entry.id   AF-A0A2D5PC43-F1
#
_cell.length_a   1.000
_cell.length_b   1.000
_cell.length_c   1.000
_cell.angle_alpha   90.00
_cell.angle_beta   90.00
_cell.angle_gamma   90.00
#
_symmetry.space_group_name_H-M   'P 1'
#
loop_
_entity.id
_entity.type
_entity.pdbx_description
1 polymer ?
#
loop_
_entity_poly.entity_id
_entity_poly.type
_entity_poly.pdbx_seq_one_letter_code
_entity_poly.pdbx_strand_id
1 'polypeptide(L)'
;MQKIIPVLSFPVMFAASPVMAMQAMDEASMAAVAGQSGITIETSTLNPDGDFLTTGEIRYTEEDKDGQGDDYVSIDSLKLRTYQTDVNGNFAGVDTFRTDIDVDAGGNVSIRTSDVDTLDLELGAVSFSGRTLFGAVRFSMWEFVGSSYLETVLLNSADGAKVGFRSVMEEGSGLTYQFDEDNVTFSSDIVFLPADGESTFRSEVFLTGDNDQLKLELGETSGSFEIKNISLLDAAGNNIFGTNNFGDVGYANLGVDTGYFTIRGNPDADTDGILGEINTDLTVGNLFYRTGGQRLNLNNVRLNTNGEMTYTLDFIDTGYTSGVDISLSDLSDLDLTIGAVNFSAGDGSGATASMGSYAVENLNLNGDSINLQLYTLPGAGSEGMQMDLTMAGTTDFDLTITDDDDGSGNPQPQLTAQVVINNFSLSQTIDQTEKGLHVGIVDQSMDLNINRIRMGDGSTQQGQTGRIVMNNISLQPGSYFRVEPLR
;
A
#
# COMPACT_ATOMS: atom_id res chain seq x y z
N MET A 1 38.66 -5.21 -91.94
CA MET A 1 37.31 -5.78 -92.16
C MET A 1 36.30 -5.02 -91.31
N GLN A 2 35.02 -5.42 -91.29
CA GLN A 2 33.85 -4.83 -90.59
C GLN A 2 34.13 -3.92 -89.37
N LYS A 3 33.46 -2.75 -89.21
CA LYS A 3 32.02 -2.54 -88.87
C LYS A 3 31.66 -3.17 -87.50
N ILE A 4 30.98 -2.50 -86.55
CA ILE A 4 29.99 -1.41 -86.67
C ILE A 4 29.99 -0.49 -85.42
N ILE A 5 29.51 0.76 -85.58
CA ILE A 5 29.06 1.73 -84.56
C ILE A 5 27.52 1.87 -84.75
N PRO A 6 26.65 2.31 -83.79
CA PRO A 6 26.73 3.65 -83.15
C PRO A 6 26.00 3.90 -81.77
N VAL A 7 26.18 5.12 -81.23
CA VAL A 7 25.30 5.92 -80.29
C VAL A 7 24.88 5.32 -78.91
N LEU A 8 24.36 6.08 -77.92
CA LEU A 8 23.95 7.51 -77.84
C LEU A 8 24.37 8.17 -76.51
N SER A 9 24.23 9.50 -76.41
CA SER A 9 24.63 10.34 -75.26
C SER A 9 23.60 10.45 -74.13
N PHE A 10 24.05 10.75 -72.90
CA PHE A 10 23.23 11.42 -71.87
C PHE A 10 24.09 12.34 -70.96
N PRO A 11 23.62 13.56 -70.61
CA PRO A 11 24.23 14.38 -69.57
C PRO A 11 23.62 14.08 -68.18
N VAL A 12 24.42 14.20 -67.12
CA VAL A 12 23.93 14.16 -65.73
C VAL A 12 23.88 15.58 -65.19
N MET A 13 22.70 16.02 -64.73
CA MET A 13 22.53 17.23 -63.92
C MET A 13 22.55 16.91 -62.43
N PHE A 14 22.73 17.94 -61.62
CA PHE A 14 22.72 17.88 -60.16
C PHE A 14 21.45 17.23 -59.59
N ALA A 15 21.63 16.43 -58.54
CA ALA A 15 20.63 16.20 -57.51
C ALA A 15 21.27 16.55 -56.16
N ALA A 16 20.65 17.47 -55.41
CA ALA A 16 21.04 17.72 -54.02
C ALA A 16 20.38 16.65 -53.13
N SER A 17 21.13 16.12 -52.17
CA SER A 17 20.58 15.20 -51.16
C SER A 17 19.62 15.96 -50.24
N PRO A 18 18.31 15.62 -50.18
CA PRO A 18 17.47 16.12 -49.11
C PRO A 18 17.92 15.48 -47.79
N VAL A 19 18.03 16.29 -46.74
CA VAL A 19 18.10 15.77 -45.38
C VAL A 19 16.73 15.17 -45.08
N MET A 20 16.69 13.86 -44.78
CA MET A 20 15.49 13.21 -44.28
C MET A 20 15.23 13.75 -42.87
N ALA A 21 14.34 14.73 -42.75
CA ALA A 21 13.75 15.07 -41.47
C ALA A 21 12.98 13.86 -40.95
N MET A 22 12.96 13.66 -39.63
CA MET A 22 12.08 12.67 -39.01
C MET A 22 10.64 13.06 -39.34
N GLN A 23 9.94 12.24 -40.14
CA GLN A 23 8.51 12.40 -40.30
C GLN A 23 7.83 12.06 -38.97
N ALA A 24 6.86 12.88 -38.56
CA ALA A 24 5.89 12.43 -37.58
C ALA A 24 5.16 11.20 -38.13
N MET A 25 4.94 10.20 -37.28
CA MET A 25 4.03 9.10 -37.61
C MET A 25 2.63 9.67 -37.84
N ASP A 26 1.99 9.28 -38.94
CA ASP A 26 0.60 9.65 -39.19
C ASP A 26 -0.35 8.54 -38.75
N GLU A 27 -1.61 8.92 -38.58
CA GLU A 27 -2.70 8.05 -38.12
C GLU A 27 -2.89 6.81 -39.01
N ALA A 28 -2.57 6.93 -40.31
CA ALA A 28 -2.60 5.82 -41.26
C ALA A 28 -1.44 4.83 -41.07
N SER A 29 -0.25 5.31 -40.68
CA SER A 29 0.90 4.46 -40.34
C SER A 29 0.72 3.72 -39.01
N MET A 30 0.00 4.30 -38.04
CA MET A 30 -0.42 3.58 -36.83
C MET A 30 -1.51 2.54 -37.13
N ALA A 31 -2.49 2.88 -37.98
CA ALA A 31 -3.53 1.96 -38.42
C ALA A 31 -3.01 0.75 -39.24
N ALA A 32 -1.75 0.76 -39.67
CA ALA A 32 -1.09 -0.38 -40.32
C ALA A 32 -0.47 -1.39 -39.31
N VAL A 33 -0.36 -1.03 -38.03
CA VAL A 33 0.17 -1.88 -36.95
C VAL A 33 -0.97 -2.53 -36.15
N ALA A 34 -2.10 -1.81 -35.98
CA ALA A 34 -3.27 -2.30 -35.26
C ALA A 34 -3.78 -3.66 -35.79
N GLY A 35 -3.87 -4.66 -34.89
CA GLY A 35 -4.39 -5.99 -35.23
C GLY A 35 -3.40 -6.95 -35.92
N GLN A 36 -2.09 -6.66 -35.87
CA GLN A 36 -1.07 -7.70 -36.05
C GLN A 36 -0.88 -8.45 -34.72
N SER A 37 -0.79 -9.78 -34.75
CA SER A 37 -0.48 -10.57 -33.55
C SER A 37 0.89 -10.16 -32.99
N GLY A 38 0.93 -9.97 -31.67
CA GLY A 38 2.10 -9.50 -30.93
C GLY A 38 3.41 -10.28 -31.10
N ILE A 39 4.48 -9.66 -30.59
CA ILE A 39 5.81 -10.25 -30.53
C ILE A 39 5.87 -11.18 -29.30
N THR A 40 5.80 -12.49 -29.53
CA THR A 40 6.17 -13.50 -28.52
C THR A 40 7.69 -13.58 -28.39
N ILE A 41 8.20 -13.45 -27.17
CA ILE A 41 9.60 -13.62 -26.80
C ILE A 41 9.71 -14.78 -25.79
N GLU A 42 10.16 -15.94 -26.26
CA GLU A 42 10.50 -17.08 -25.40
C GLU A 42 11.91 -16.88 -24.84
N THR A 43 12.05 -16.83 -23.51
CA THR A 43 13.33 -16.59 -22.83
C THR A 43 13.68 -17.77 -21.94
N SER A 44 14.65 -18.57 -22.38
CA SER A 44 15.23 -19.66 -21.58
C SER A 44 16.52 -19.18 -20.91
N THR A 45 16.62 -19.36 -19.60
CA THR A 45 17.87 -19.04 -18.89
C THR A 45 18.92 -20.10 -19.20
N LEU A 46 20.11 -19.68 -19.64
CA LEU A 46 21.20 -20.59 -20.05
C LEU A 46 22.15 -20.98 -18.91
N ASN A 47 22.02 -20.36 -17.74
CA ASN A 47 22.78 -20.73 -16.54
C ASN A 47 22.12 -21.96 -15.88
N PRO A 48 22.83 -23.09 -15.64
CA PRO A 48 22.28 -24.27 -14.98
C PRO A 48 21.74 -24.02 -13.55
N ASP A 49 22.14 -22.93 -12.89
CA ASP A 49 21.67 -22.56 -11.55
C ASP A 49 20.40 -21.68 -11.57
N GLY A 50 19.88 -21.37 -12.78
CA GLY A 50 18.69 -20.54 -12.98
C GLY A 50 18.94 -19.03 -13.03
N ASP A 51 20.18 -18.56 -12.89
CA ASP A 51 20.47 -17.13 -12.83
C ASP A 51 20.30 -16.43 -14.19
N PHE A 52 19.32 -15.52 -14.27
CA PHE A 52 19.07 -14.66 -15.41
C PHE A 52 19.92 -13.37 -15.34
N LEU A 53 20.03 -12.79 -14.14
CA LEU A 53 20.85 -11.60 -13.86
C LEU A 53 21.66 -11.82 -12.57
N THR A 54 22.91 -11.37 -12.57
CA THR A 54 23.73 -11.28 -11.36
C THR A 54 24.64 -10.07 -11.46
N THR A 55 24.65 -9.21 -10.44
CA THR A 55 25.51 -8.03 -10.33
C THR A 55 26.45 -8.14 -9.13
N GLY A 56 27.53 -7.35 -9.15
CA GLY A 56 28.22 -6.96 -7.91
C GLY A 56 27.50 -5.78 -7.23
N GLU A 57 28.26 -5.03 -6.44
CA GLU A 57 27.74 -3.89 -5.67
C GLU A 57 27.03 -2.86 -6.57
N ILE A 58 25.77 -2.58 -6.24
CA ILE A 58 25.01 -1.44 -6.76
C ILE A 58 25.11 -0.34 -5.71
N ARG A 59 25.52 0.88 -6.09
CA ARG A 59 25.63 2.02 -5.16
C ARG A 59 24.98 3.27 -5.75
N TYR A 60 24.30 4.02 -4.89
CA TYR A 60 23.71 5.34 -5.18
C TYR A 60 24.24 6.37 -4.17
N THR A 61 24.89 7.43 -4.70
CA THR A 61 25.46 8.56 -3.96
C THR A 61 24.77 9.85 -4.41
N GLU A 62 24.23 10.64 -3.49
CA GLU A 62 23.41 11.82 -3.85
C GLU A 62 24.22 13.02 -4.35
N GLU A 63 25.44 13.23 -3.83
CA GLU A 63 26.11 14.54 -3.87
C GLU A 63 26.57 15.02 -5.25
N ASP A 64 27.00 14.12 -6.15
CA ASP A 64 27.57 14.49 -7.46
C ASP A 64 27.32 13.51 -8.63
N LYS A 65 26.79 12.31 -8.35
CA LYS A 65 26.65 11.18 -9.30
C LYS A 65 27.97 10.64 -9.87
N ASP A 66 29.10 10.89 -9.21
CA ASP A 66 30.42 10.37 -9.58
C ASP A 66 30.74 9.01 -8.93
N GLY A 67 30.10 8.73 -7.79
CA GLY A 67 30.19 7.46 -7.06
C GLY A 67 31.14 7.45 -5.84
N GLN A 68 31.71 8.60 -5.47
CA GLN A 68 32.71 8.72 -4.40
C GLN A 68 32.22 9.45 -3.12
N GLY A 69 30.93 9.79 -3.00
CA GLY A 69 30.37 10.35 -1.77
C GLY A 69 30.42 9.38 -0.58
N ASP A 70 30.68 9.91 0.62
CA ASP A 70 30.69 9.14 1.87
C ASP A 70 29.27 8.70 2.30
N ASP A 71 28.25 9.49 1.96
CA ASP A 71 26.84 9.12 2.13
C ASP A 71 26.27 8.43 0.88
N TYR A 72 25.83 7.18 1.06
CA TYR A 72 25.36 6.32 -0.04
C TYR A 72 24.40 5.24 0.42
N VAL A 73 23.52 4.79 -0.48
CA VAL A 73 22.84 3.49 -0.37
C VAL A 73 23.62 2.48 -1.22
N SER A 74 23.96 1.31 -0.67
CA SER A 74 24.50 0.18 -1.45
C SER A 74 23.71 -1.10 -1.26
N ILE A 75 23.80 -1.97 -2.27
CA ILE A 75 23.33 -3.36 -2.26
C ILE A 75 24.50 -4.21 -2.79
N ASP A 76 25.08 -5.07 -1.95
CA ASP A 76 26.34 -5.79 -2.25
C ASP A 76 26.27 -6.68 -3.50
N SER A 77 25.10 -7.21 -3.82
CA SER A 77 24.79 -7.91 -5.08
C SER A 77 23.29 -7.93 -5.32
N LEU A 78 22.86 -7.91 -6.59
CA LEU A 78 21.50 -8.26 -7.00
C LEU A 78 21.56 -9.51 -7.88
N LYS A 79 20.69 -10.49 -7.59
CA LYS A 79 20.59 -11.74 -8.33
C LYS A 79 19.12 -12.06 -8.61
N LEU A 80 18.79 -12.27 -9.89
CA LEU A 80 17.46 -12.69 -10.35
C LEU A 80 17.57 -14.07 -10.97
N ARG A 81 16.74 -15.02 -10.50
CA ARG A 81 16.66 -16.40 -10.98
C ARG A 81 15.27 -16.73 -11.53
N THR A 82 15.25 -17.64 -12.50
CA THR A 82 14.04 -18.30 -13.03
C THR A 82 14.26 -19.81 -13.03
N TYR A 83 13.52 -20.57 -12.22
CA TYR A 83 13.72 -22.02 -12.09
C TYR A 83 12.42 -22.79 -11.86
N GLN A 84 12.45 -24.08 -12.18
CA GLN A 84 11.34 -25.00 -11.97
C GLN A 84 11.47 -25.67 -10.60
N THR A 85 10.37 -25.88 -9.90
CA THR A 85 10.30 -26.63 -8.64
C THR A 85 9.77 -28.05 -8.85
N ASP A 86 10.14 -28.98 -7.97
CA ASP A 86 9.49 -30.28 -7.85
C ASP A 86 8.26 -30.19 -6.94
N VAL A 87 7.46 -31.26 -6.89
CA VAL A 87 6.23 -31.34 -6.06
C VAL A 87 6.48 -31.26 -4.53
N ASN A 88 7.71 -30.98 -4.11
CA ASN A 88 8.12 -30.76 -2.73
C ASN A 88 8.90 -29.43 -2.56
N GLY A 89 8.89 -28.53 -3.56
CA GLY A 89 9.54 -27.22 -3.55
C GLY A 89 11.06 -27.21 -3.83
N ASN A 90 11.67 -28.34 -4.23
CA ASN A 90 13.10 -28.40 -4.55
C ASN A 90 13.36 -27.92 -5.98
N PHE A 91 14.52 -27.30 -6.24
CA PHE A 91 14.99 -27.00 -7.59
C PHE A 91 15.00 -28.27 -8.48
N ALA A 92 14.19 -28.26 -9.54
CA ALA A 92 14.04 -29.35 -10.50
C ALA A 92 14.77 -29.08 -11.83
N GLY A 93 14.92 -27.81 -12.21
CA GLY A 93 15.57 -27.41 -13.46
C GLY A 93 15.55 -25.90 -13.67
N VAL A 94 16.10 -25.46 -14.80
CA VAL A 94 16.07 -24.06 -15.24
C VAL A 94 14.79 -23.80 -16.02
N ASP A 95 14.16 -22.66 -15.76
CA ASP A 95 12.87 -22.30 -16.33
C ASP A 95 12.97 -21.58 -17.68
N THR A 96 11.86 -21.51 -18.42
CA THR A 96 11.73 -20.86 -19.72
C THR A 96 10.44 -20.07 -19.79
N PHE A 97 10.53 -18.80 -19.39
CA PHE A 97 9.38 -17.90 -19.37
C PHE A 97 9.08 -17.29 -20.74
N ARG A 98 7.82 -16.90 -20.92
CA ARG A 98 7.29 -16.30 -22.13
C ARG A 98 6.88 -14.86 -21.86
N THR A 99 7.33 -13.93 -22.69
CA THR A 99 6.79 -12.55 -22.71
C THR A 99 6.11 -12.28 -24.05
N ASP A 100 4.81 -12.03 -24.03
CA ASP A 100 4.06 -11.54 -25.20
C ASP A 100 3.94 -10.02 -25.16
N ILE A 101 4.23 -9.36 -26.28
CA ILE A 101 4.02 -7.92 -26.49
C ILE A 101 2.97 -7.74 -27.60
N ASP A 102 1.70 -7.56 -27.23
CA ASP A 102 0.57 -7.45 -28.16
C ASP A 102 0.06 -6.01 -28.30
N VAL A 103 -0.49 -5.66 -29.47
CA VAL A 103 -1.03 -4.32 -29.75
C VAL A 103 -2.43 -4.43 -30.35
N ASP A 104 -3.43 -4.03 -29.58
CA ASP A 104 -4.83 -4.26 -29.93
C ASP A 104 -5.35 -3.28 -31.01
N ALA A 105 -6.61 -3.45 -31.40
CA ALA A 105 -7.26 -2.62 -32.42
C ALA A 105 -7.55 -1.16 -31.97
N GLY A 106 -7.42 -0.84 -30.67
CA GLY A 106 -7.45 0.53 -30.13
C GLY A 106 -6.07 1.17 -29.96
N GLY A 107 -5.00 0.40 -30.20
CA GLY A 107 -3.62 0.83 -29.94
C GLY A 107 -3.20 0.70 -28.49
N ASN A 108 -3.93 -0.05 -27.66
CA ASN A 108 -3.46 -0.46 -26.34
C ASN A 108 -2.31 -1.45 -26.51
N VAL A 109 -1.24 -1.31 -25.73
CA VAL A 109 -0.13 -2.28 -25.70
C VAL A 109 -0.26 -3.13 -24.45
N SER A 110 -0.23 -4.45 -24.58
CA SER A 110 -0.04 -5.36 -23.44
C SER A 110 1.36 -5.96 -23.49
N ILE A 111 2.05 -5.93 -22.35
CA ILE A 111 3.28 -6.69 -22.09
C ILE A 111 2.95 -7.69 -20.99
N ARG A 112 2.75 -8.96 -21.37
CA ARG A 112 2.40 -10.04 -20.45
C ARG A 112 3.56 -11.01 -20.32
N THR A 113 3.92 -11.37 -19.09
CA THR A 113 4.84 -12.49 -18.81
C THR A 113 4.08 -13.64 -18.17
N SER A 114 4.17 -14.81 -18.79
CA SER A 114 3.54 -16.08 -18.41
C SER A 114 4.54 -17.23 -18.49
N ASP A 115 4.08 -18.43 -18.15
CA ASP A 115 4.87 -19.67 -18.24
C ASP A 115 6.19 -19.59 -17.42
N VAL A 116 6.12 -18.88 -16.28
CA VAL A 116 7.16 -18.84 -15.24
C VAL A 116 6.76 -19.84 -14.17
N ASP A 117 7.60 -20.83 -13.82
CA ASP A 117 7.32 -21.70 -12.67
C ASP A 117 7.69 -21.00 -11.34
N THR A 118 8.88 -20.38 -11.28
CA THR A 118 9.33 -19.61 -10.11
C THR A 118 10.27 -18.47 -10.49
N LEU A 119 9.94 -17.25 -10.06
CA LEU A 119 10.80 -16.05 -10.13
C LEU A 119 11.38 -15.74 -8.75
N ASP A 120 12.68 -15.53 -8.64
CA ASP A 120 13.35 -15.38 -7.33
C ASP A 120 14.41 -14.27 -7.34
N LEU A 121 14.28 -13.31 -6.42
CA LEU A 121 15.13 -12.11 -6.33
C LEU A 121 15.89 -12.10 -4.99
N GLU A 122 17.19 -12.34 -5.08
CA GLU A 122 18.14 -12.34 -3.96
C GLU A 122 18.99 -11.07 -4.00
N LEU A 123 18.88 -10.24 -2.96
CA LEU A 123 19.75 -9.10 -2.72
C LEU A 123 20.74 -9.45 -1.60
N GLY A 124 22.01 -9.05 -1.80
CA GLY A 124 23.03 -9.06 -0.76
C GLY A 124 22.77 -8.03 0.33
N ALA A 125 23.78 -7.72 1.14
CA ALA A 125 23.65 -6.74 2.21
C ALA A 125 23.22 -5.37 1.66
N VAL A 126 22.19 -4.79 2.26
CA VAL A 126 21.71 -3.43 1.98
C VAL A 126 22.28 -2.51 3.06
N SER A 127 23.03 -1.48 2.66
CA SER A 127 23.74 -0.59 3.58
C SER A 127 23.49 0.88 3.29
N PHE A 128 23.51 1.71 4.33
CA PHE A 128 23.47 3.17 4.27
C PHE A 128 24.76 3.74 4.89
N SER A 129 25.55 4.50 4.13
CA SER A 129 26.81 5.14 4.54
C SER A 129 27.76 4.19 5.28
N GLY A 130 27.88 2.96 4.77
CA GLY A 130 28.71 1.89 5.34
C GLY A 130 28.11 1.17 6.56
N ARG A 131 26.93 1.55 7.06
CA ARG A 131 26.15 0.77 8.03
C ARG A 131 25.19 -0.17 7.30
N THR A 132 25.36 -1.47 7.48
CA THR A 132 24.38 -2.47 7.05
C THR A 132 23.04 -2.26 7.77
N LEU A 133 21.96 -2.21 6.99
CA LEU A 133 20.57 -2.19 7.45
C LEU A 133 19.98 -3.61 7.40
N PHE A 134 20.27 -4.35 6.33
CA PHE A 134 19.87 -5.75 6.18
C PHE A 134 21.09 -6.55 5.71
N GLY A 135 21.38 -7.69 6.34
CA GLY A 135 22.50 -8.56 5.96
C GLY A 135 22.27 -9.32 4.65
N ALA A 136 21.01 -9.64 4.37
CA ALA A 136 20.51 -10.06 3.06
C ALA A 136 19.00 -9.77 2.97
N VAL A 137 18.48 -9.54 1.77
CA VAL A 137 17.04 -9.37 1.51
C VAL A 137 16.65 -10.26 0.33
N ARG A 138 15.80 -11.26 0.56
CA ARG A 138 15.33 -12.18 -0.48
C ARG A 138 13.81 -12.06 -0.67
N PHE A 139 13.43 -11.44 -1.78
CA PHE A 139 12.07 -11.51 -2.31
C PHE A 139 11.95 -12.86 -3.01
N SER A 140 11.50 -13.86 -2.26
CA SER A 140 11.88 -15.26 -2.42
C SER A 140 10.79 -16.07 -3.10
N MET A 141 11.04 -16.55 -4.32
CA MET A 141 10.13 -17.48 -4.99
C MET A 141 8.69 -16.96 -5.13
N TRP A 142 8.45 -16.13 -6.12
CA TRP A 142 7.11 -15.97 -6.68
C TRP A 142 6.78 -17.24 -7.46
N GLU A 143 5.91 -18.08 -6.90
CA GLU A 143 5.39 -19.30 -7.51
C GLU A 143 4.09 -18.95 -8.27
N PHE A 144 4.05 -19.25 -9.57
CA PHE A 144 2.89 -19.00 -10.43
C PHE A 144 2.28 -20.34 -10.82
N VAL A 145 1.02 -20.60 -10.44
CA VAL A 145 0.36 -21.87 -10.75
C VAL A 145 -0.44 -21.76 -12.06
N GLY A 146 -0.38 -22.79 -12.90
CA GLY A 146 -1.25 -22.94 -14.06
C GLY A 146 -1.05 -21.85 -15.12
N SER A 147 -2.07 -21.04 -15.38
CA SER A 147 -2.05 -19.93 -16.35
C SER A 147 -1.87 -18.54 -15.71
N SER A 148 -1.36 -18.48 -14.47
CA SER A 148 -1.06 -17.23 -13.76
C SER A 148 -0.05 -16.36 -14.51
N TYR A 149 -0.20 -15.03 -14.42
CA TYR A 149 0.64 -14.09 -15.14
C TYR A 149 0.73 -12.71 -14.48
N LEU A 150 1.75 -11.96 -14.91
CA LEU A 150 1.86 -10.51 -14.70
C LEU A 150 1.67 -9.80 -16.04
N GLU A 151 0.90 -8.73 -16.04
CA GLU A 151 0.67 -7.92 -17.24
C GLU A 151 0.85 -6.43 -16.94
N THR A 152 1.67 -5.76 -17.74
CA THR A 152 1.72 -4.29 -17.82
C THR A 152 0.99 -3.85 -19.07
N VAL A 153 -0.09 -3.07 -18.92
CA VAL A 153 -0.86 -2.50 -20.03
C VAL A 153 -0.61 -1.01 -20.18
N LEU A 154 -0.40 -0.55 -21.41
CA LEU A 154 -0.44 0.85 -21.79
C LEU A 154 -1.78 1.08 -22.48
N LEU A 155 -2.74 1.63 -21.74
CA LEU A 155 -4.10 1.88 -22.21
C LEU A 155 -4.20 3.27 -22.85
N ASN A 156 -4.64 3.32 -24.09
CA ASN A 156 -4.85 4.52 -24.89
C ASN A 156 -6.31 5.00 -24.76
N SER A 157 -6.69 5.59 -23.62
CA SER A 157 -8.05 6.14 -23.43
C SER A 157 -8.20 7.54 -24.04
N ALA A 158 -9.44 7.89 -24.40
CA ALA A 158 -9.81 9.26 -24.75
C ALA A 158 -9.61 10.25 -23.57
N ASP A 159 -9.64 9.75 -22.33
CA ASP A 159 -9.44 10.52 -21.10
C ASP A 159 -7.95 10.66 -20.72
N GLY A 160 -7.04 10.10 -21.51
CA GLY A 160 -5.60 10.07 -21.26
C GLY A 160 -5.00 8.66 -21.29
N ALA A 161 -3.69 8.57 -21.42
CA ALA A 161 -2.98 7.29 -21.36
C ALA A 161 -2.89 6.78 -19.91
N LYS A 162 -3.20 5.50 -19.67
CA LYS A 162 -3.02 4.84 -18.37
C LYS A 162 -1.94 3.77 -18.46
N VAL A 163 -1.15 3.61 -17.39
CA VAL A 163 -0.24 2.45 -17.21
C VAL A 163 -0.87 1.53 -16.16
N GLY A 164 -1.45 0.42 -16.60
CA GLY A 164 -2.01 -0.59 -15.72
C GLY A 164 -1.00 -1.68 -15.38
N PHE A 165 -0.96 -2.10 -14.12
CA PHE A 165 -0.26 -3.27 -13.64
C PHE A 165 -1.30 -4.27 -13.15
N ARG A 166 -1.18 -5.53 -13.57
CA ARG A 166 -2.16 -6.58 -13.30
C ARG A 166 -1.46 -7.82 -12.77
N SER A 167 -2.00 -8.35 -11.68
CA SER A 167 -1.65 -9.64 -11.11
C SER A 167 -2.84 -10.57 -11.25
N VAL A 168 -2.66 -11.71 -11.92
CA VAL A 168 -3.70 -12.73 -12.11
C VAL A 168 -3.12 -14.08 -11.67
N MET A 169 -3.70 -14.66 -10.61
CA MET A 169 -3.13 -15.76 -9.86
C MET A 169 -4.16 -16.88 -9.65
N GLU A 170 -3.88 -18.09 -10.12
CA GLU A 170 -4.64 -19.31 -9.80
C GLU A 170 -4.37 -19.76 -8.36
N GLU A 171 -5.30 -20.55 -7.80
CA GLU A 171 -5.18 -21.11 -6.45
C GLU A 171 -3.87 -21.90 -6.28
N GLY A 172 -3.11 -21.56 -5.23
CA GLY A 172 -1.80 -22.13 -4.95
C GLY A 172 -0.63 -21.22 -5.33
N SER A 173 -0.84 -20.21 -6.18
CA SER A 173 0.18 -19.19 -6.48
C SER A 173 0.49 -18.34 -5.24
N GLY A 174 1.75 -17.93 -5.10
CA GLY A 174 2.21 -17.23 -3.90
C GLY A 174 3.59 -16.60 -4.02
N LEU A 175 4.03 -15.96 -2.93
CA LEU A 175 5.33 -15.31 -2.80
C LEU A 175 5.85 -15.47 -1.37
N THR A 176 6.98 -16.16 -1.18
CA THR A 176 7.71 -16.12 0.09
C THR A 176 8.54 -14.84 0.18
N TYR A 177 8.75 -14.31 1.38
CA TYR A 177 9.68 -13.21 1.59
C TYR A 177 10.49 -13.43 2.87
N GLN A 178 11.81 -13.31 2.75
CA GLN A 178 12.77 -13.51 3.83
C GLN A 178 13.77 -12.35 3.85
N PHE A 179 14.11 -11.84 5.03
CA PHE A 179 15.26 -10.95 5.20
C PHE A 179 15.98 -11.24 6.52
N ASP A 180 17.28 -11.04 6.52
CA ASP A 180 18.17 -11.38 7.63
C ASP A 180 18.79 -10.09 8.20
N GLU A 181 18.52 -9.77 9.46
CA GLU A 181 19.04 -8.59 10.19
C GLU A 181 19.62 -9.04 11.54
N ASP A 182 20.88 -8.67 11.85
CA ASP A 182 21.55 -8.97 13.13
C ASP A 182 21.46 -10.44 13.62
N ASN A 183 21.44 -11.40 12.68
CA ASN A 183 21.25 -12.84 12.91
C ASN A 183 19.84 -13.23 13.40
N VAL A 184 18.84 -12.41 13.09
CA VAL A 184 17.42 -12.74 13.14
C VAL A 184 16.89 -12.79 11.70
N THR A 185 16.28 -13.90 11.33
CA THR A 185 15.62 -14.10 10.02
C THR A 185 14.14 -13.80 10.17
N PHE A 186 13.61 -12.78 9.49
CA PHE A 186 12.18 -12.71 9.22
C PHE A 186 11.85 -13.63 8.05
N SER A 187 10.77 -14.41 8.14
CA SER A 187 10.22 -15.17 6.99
C SER A 187 8.70 -15.30 7.06
N SER A 188 8.03 -15.21 5.90
CA SER A 188 6.58 -15.37 5.75
C SER A 188 6.20 -15.66 4.28
N ASP A 189 5.03 -16.28 4.07
CA ASP A 189 4.49 -16.65 2.76
C ASP A 189 3.20 -15.86 2.46
N ILE A 190 3.10 -15.24 1.28
CA ILE A 190 1.84 -14.65 0.79
C ILE A 190 1.18 -15.66 -0.15
N VAL A 191 -0.07 -16.02 0.12
CA VAL A 191 -0.88 -16.91 -0.73
C VAL A 191 -2.04 -16.15 -1.35
N PHE A 192 -2.19 -16.28 -2.67
CA PHE A 192 -3.33 -15.74 -3.42
C PHE A 192 -4.41 -16.82 -3.58
N LEU A 193 -5.66 -16.43 -3.38
CA LEU A 193 -6.82 -17.32 -3.43
C LEU A 193 -7.94 -16.68 -4.26
N PRO A 194 -8.55 -17.38 -5.24
CA PRO A 194 -9.69 -16.85 -5.99
C PRO A 194 -10.89 -16.47 -5.12
N ALA A 195 -11.79 -15.65 -5.67
CA ALA A 195 -13.11 -15.40 -5.07
C ALA A 195 -14.05 -16.61 -5.28
N ASP A 196 -15.11 -16.72 -4.48
CA ASP A 196 -16.11 -17.78 -4.59
C ASP A 196 -16.73 -17.84 -6.01
N GLY A 197 -16.34 -18.86 -6.80
CA GLY A 197 -16.82 -19.09 -8.17
C GLY A 197 -15.87 -18.60 -9.27
N GLU A 198 -14.81 -17.87 -8.93
CA GLU A 198 -13.73 -17.48 -9.85
C GLU A 198 -12.62 -18.54 -9.89
N SER A 199 -11.85 -18.58 -10.99
CA SER A 199 -10.66 -19.44 -11.11
C SER A 199 -9.35 -18.75 -10.73
N THR A 200 -9.37 -17.42 -10.58
CA THR A 200 -8.18 -16.61 -10.29
C THR A 200 -8.48 -15.53 -9.26
N PHE A 201 -7.53 -15.27 -8.37
CA PHE A 201 -7.37 -13.97 -7.74
C PHE A 201 -6.96 -12.96 -8.81
N ARG A 202 -7.50 -11.74 -8.74
CA ARG A 202 -7.16 -10.64 -9.65
C ARG A 202 -6.94 -9.37 -8.86
N SER A 203 -5.93 -8.60 -9.26
CA SER A 203 -5.74 -7.23 -8.80
C SER A 203 -5.14 -6.37 -9.91
N GLU A 204 -5.80 -5.24 -10.18
CA GLU A 204 -5.36 -4.21 -11.12
C GLU A 204 -5.03 -2.90 -10.40
N VAL A 205 -3.94 -2.24 -10.80
CA VAL A 205 -3.59 -0.88 -10.37
C VAL A 205 -3.19 -0.05 -11.58
N PHE A 206 -3.84 1.09 -11.79
CA PHE A 206 -3.58 2.02 -12.88
C PHE A 206 -2.86 3.28 -12.37
N LEU A 207 -1.68 3.56 -12.93
CA LEU A 207 -1.07 4.88 -12.86
C LEU A 207 -1.58 5.75 -14.00
N THR A 208 -1.96 6.97 -13.66
CA THR A 208 -2.43 8.03 -14.56
C THR A 208 -1.90 9.37 -14.10
N GLY A 209 -1.86 10.38 -14.95
CA GLY A 209 -1.42 11.71 -14.56
C GLY A 209 -1.11 12.63 -15.72
N ASP A 210 -0.78 13.87 -15.39
CA ASP A 210 -0.29 14.89 -16.31
C ASP A 210 1.11 15.39 -15.87
N ASN A 211 1.42 16.68 -16.03
CA ASN A 211 2.70 17.23 -15.58
C ASN A 211 2.72 17.60 -14.09
N ASP A 212 1.54 17.83 -13.51
CA ASP A 212 1.35 18.48 -12.21
C ASP A 212 0.73 17.52 -11.19
N GLN A 213 -0.07 16.53 -11.64
CA GLN A 213 -0.73 15.53 -10.80
C GLN A 213 -0.47 14.08 -11.27
N LEU A 214 -0.10 13.22 -10.31
CA LEU A 214 -0.12 11.75 -10.41
C LEU A 214 -1.37 11.21 -9.71
N LYS A 215 -2.01 10.19 -10.29
CA LYS A 215 -3.14 9.45 -9.72
C LYS A 215 -2.88 7.95 -9.83
N LEU A 216 -2.97 7.25 -8.70
CA LEU A 216 -3.00 5.80 -8.61
C LEU A 216 -4.45 5.36 -8.36
N GLU A 217 -4.99 4.55 -9.26
CA GLU A 217 -6.39 4.13 -9.31
C GLU A 217 -6.44 2.59 -9.24
N LEU A 218 -7.17 2.06 -8.26
CA LEU A 218 -7.43 0.63 -8.11
C LEU A 218 -8.47 0.20 -9.16
N GLY A 219 -8.16 -0.81 -9.95
CA GLY A 219 -9.08 -1.43 -10.90
C GLY A 219 -9.79 -2.63 -10.31
N GLU A 220 -10.08 -3.65 -11.13
CA GLU A 220 -10.65 -4.91 -10.62
C GLU A 220 -9.71 -5.53 -9.59
N THR A 221 -10.15 -5.58 -8.33
CA THR A 221 -9.50 -6.38 -7.29
C THR A 221 -10.53 -7.30 -6.68
N SER A 222 -10.30 -8.61 -6.81
CA SER A 222 -11.24 -9.68 -6.47
C SER A 222 -10.50 -10.92 -6.00
N GLY A 223 -10.91 -11.44 -4.84
CA GLY A 223 -10.39 -12.67 -4.26
C GLY A 223 -9.97 -12.54 -2.81
N SER A 224 -9.06 -13.41 -2.40
CA SER A 224 -8.61 -13.57 -1.02
C SER A 224 -7.08 -13.71 -0.94
N PHE A 225 -6.58 -13.45 0.26
CA PHE A 225 -5.27 -12.84 0.48
C PHE A 225 -4.81 -13.28 1.87
N GLU A 226 -3.77 -14.11 1.96
CA GLU A 226 -3.35 -14.67 3.26
C GLU A 226 -1.82 -14.64 3.41
N ILE A 227 -1.33 -13.81 4.34
CA ILE A 227 0.05 -13.75 4.80
C ILE A 227 0.21 -14.79 5.92
N LYS A 228 0.95 -15.86 5.63
CA LYS A 228 1.09 -17.07 6.45
C LYS A 228 2.49 -17.22 7.03
N ASN A 229 2.59 -18.09 8.02
CA ASN A 229 3.85 -18.56 8.59
C ASN A 229 4.75 -17.44 9.13
N ILE A 230 4.19 -16.29 9.52
CA ILE A 230 4.95 -15.11 9.95
C ILE A 230 5.88 -15.51 11.09
N SER A 231 7.18 -15.44 10.84
CA SER A 231 8.20 -16.01 11.73
C SER A 231 9.39 -15.07 11.88
N LEU A 232 9.97 -15.08 13.08
CA LEU A 232 11.26 -14.50 13.37
C LEU A 232 12.11 -15.63 13.95
N LEU A 233 13.17 -16.01 13.26
CA LEU A 233 14.05 -17.13 13.62
C LEU A 233 15.38 -16.60 14.14
N ASP A 234 15.96 -17.26 15.14
CA ASP A 234 17.31 -16.96 15.62
C ASP A 234 18.40 -17.50 14.68
N ALA A 235 19.66 -17.17 14.98
CA ALA A 235 20.86 -17.61 14.27
C ALA A 235 21.05 -19.15 14.15
N ALA A 236 20.21 -19.95 14.82
CA ALA A 236 20.19 -21.40 14.76
C ALA A 236 18.86 -21.96 14.19
N GLY A 237 17.99 -21.09 13.62
CA GLY A 237 16.73 -21.44 12.99
C GLY A 237 15.55 -21.67 13.95
N ASN A 238 15.69 -21.34 15.23
CA ASN A 238 14.60 -21.50 16.21
C ASN A 238 13.70 -20.26 16.18
N ASN A 239 12.38 -20.44 16.13
CA ASN A 239 11.45 -19.32 16.19
C ASN A 239 11.50 -18.65 17.58
N ILE A 240 11.74 -17.33 17.62
CA ILE A 240 11.89 -16.57 18.88
C ILE A 240 10.59 -16.48 19.69
N PHE A 241 9.43 -16.73 19.05
CA PHE A 241 8.13 -16.86 19.69
C PHE A 241 7.87 -18.28 20.27
N GLY A 242 8.83 -19.21 20.13
CA GLY A 242 8.80 -20.54 20.71
C GLY A 242 8.48 -21.63 19.69
N THR A 243 7.48 -22.47 19.97
CA THR A 243 7.09 -23.60 19.09
C THR A 243 6.17 -23.21 17.94
N ASN A 244 5.72 -21.95 17.90
CA ASN A 244 4.68 -21.47 17.01
C ASN A 244 5.19 -20.26 16.21
N ASN A 245 4.70 -20.12 14.98
CA ASN A 245 4.82 -18.86 14.24
C ASN A 245 4.00 -17.76 14.92
N PHE A 246 4.37 -16.50 14.69
CA PHE A 246 3.73 -15.32 15.26
C PHE A 246 2.22 -15.38 15.01
N GLY A 247 1.87 -15.60 13.74
CA GLY A 247 0.53 -15.93 13.30
C GLY A 247 0.41 -15.92 11.78
N ASP A 248 -0.83 -15.91 11.31
CA ASP A 248 -1.21 -15.60 9.94
C ASP A 248 -2.17 -14.40 9.96
N VAL A 249 -2.09 -13.52 8.97
CA VAL A 249 -2.98 -12.38 8.75
C VAL A 249 -3.63 -12.55 7.38
N GLY A 250 -4.92 -12.27 7.24
CA GLY A 250 -5.56 -12.39 5.93
C GLY A 250 -6.81 -11.55 5.72
N TYR A 251 -7.14 -11.43 4.44
CA TYR A 251 -8.19 -10.66 3.82
C TYR A 251 -8.96 -11.58 2.87
N ALA A 252 -10.19 -11.96 3.21
CA ALA A 252 -11.01 -12.84 2.39
C ALA A 252 -12.21 -12.09 1.79
N ASN A 253 -12.48 -12.36 0.51
CA ASN A 253 -13.46 -11.66 -0.32
C ASN A 253 -13.25 -10.14 -0.27
N LEU A 254 -12.07 -9.71 -0.72
CA LEU A 254 -11.74 -8.32 -1.01
C LEU A 254 -12.47 -7.88 -2.28
N GLY A 255 -13.10 -6.70 -2.25
CA GLY A 255 -13.72 -6.04 -3.39
C GLY A 255 -13.58 -4.52 -3.30
N VAL A 256 -13.30 -3.88 -4.43
CA VAL A 256 -13.15 -2.42 -4.55
C VAL A 256 -14.11 -1.91 -5.62
N ASP A 257 -15.14 -1.17 -5.21
CA ASP A 257 -16.13 -0.58 -6.14
C ASP A 257 -15.62 0.78 -6.68
N THR A 258 -14.80 1.47 -5.89
CA THR A 258 -14.01 2.64 -6.30
C THR A 258 -12.79 2.74 -5.39
N GLY A 259 -11.63 3.12 -5.93
CA GLY A 259 -10.44 3.34 -5.13
C GLY A 259 -9.40 4.13 -5.89
N TYR A 260 -8.99 5.28 -5.37
CA TYR A 260 -7.82 6.00 -5.87
C TYR A 260 -7.20 6.90 -4.80
N PHE A 261 -5.93 7.23 -5.00
CA PHE A 261 -5.31 8.41 -4.41
C PHE A 261 -4.66 9.27 -5.50
N THR A 262 -4.54 10.57 -5.26
CA THR A 262 -3.76 11.50 -6.08
C THR A 262 -2.63 12.14 -5.28
N ILE A 263 -1.58 12.58 -5.98
CA ILE A 263 -0.44 13.34 -5.47
C ILE A 263 -0.17 14.45 -6.49
N ARG A 264 -0.16 15.71 -6.05
CA ARG A 264 0.35 16.86 -6.80
C ARG A 264 1.19 17.75 -5.90
N GLY A 265 2.04 18.59 -6.49
CA GLY A 265 2.62 19.71 -5.74
C GLY A 265 1.51 20.62 -5.23
N ASN A 266 1.65 21.17 -4.02
CA ASN A 266 0.66 22.09 -3.48
C ASN A 266 0.63 23.40 -4.33
N PRO A 267 -0.52 23.81 -4.88
CA PRO A 267 -0.62 25.03 -5.68
C PRO A 267 -0.61 26.32 -4.84
N ASP A 268 -0.77 26.24 -3.51
CA ASP A 268 -0.72 27.42 -2.64
C ASP A 268 0.72 27.91 -2.45
N ALA A 269 0.99 29.13 -2.95
CA ALA A 269 2.34 29.69 -3.05
C ALA A 269 3.02 30.08 -1.72
N ASP A 270 2.35 29.83 -0.60
CA ASP A 270 2.86 30.00 0.77
C ASP A 270 3.08 28.62 1.47
N THR A 271 3.05 27.51 0.72
CA THR A 271 3.05 26.13 1.26
C THR A 271 3.97 25.20 0.45
N ASP A 272 5.17 24.92 0.98
CA ASP A 272 6.17 24.06 0.33
C ASP A 272 5.82 22.58 0.59
N GLY A 273 4.87 22.04 -0.18
CA GLY A 273 4.26 20.75 0.15
C GLY A 273 3.60 19.98 -1.00
N ILE A 274 2.88 18.93 -0.60
CA ILE A 274 2.05 18.04 -1.43
C ILE A 274 0.58 18.27 -1.09
N LEU A 275 -0.27 18.19 -2.12
CA LEU A 275 -1.73 18.15 -2.03
C LEU A 275 -2.23 16.90 -2.76
N GLY A 276 -3.29 16.27 -2.27
CA GLY A 276 -3.92 15.15 -2.95
C GLY A 276 -5.35 14.87 -2.50
N GLU A 277 -6.03 14.02 -3.26
CA GLU A 277 -7.37 13.51 -2.96
C GLU A 277 -7.30 11.99 -2.72
N ILE A 278 -8.10 11.48 -1.80
CA ILE A 278 -8.33 10.04 -1.56
C ILE A 278 -9.83 9.78 -1.69
N ASN A 279 -10.20 8.76 -2.47
CA ASN A 279 -11.57 8.28 -2.60
C ASN A 279 -11.56 6.75 -2.61
N THR A 280 -12.30 6.11 -1.72
CA THR A 280 -12.38 4.65 -1.69
C THR A 280 -13.73 4.15 -1.18
N ASP A 281 -14.24 3.12 -1.84
CA ASP A 281 -15.30 2.23 -1.38
C ASP A 281 -14.74 0.79 -1.41
N LEU A 282 -14.21 0.38 -0.26
CA LEU A 282 -13.46 -0.84 -0.03
C LEU A 282 -14.31 -1.79 0.83
N THR A 283 -14.52 -3.01 0.34
CA THR A 283 -15.21 -4.09 1.06
C THR A 283 -14.29 -5.27 1.30
N VAL A 284 -14.40 -5.90 2.48
CA VAL A 284 -13.71 -7.14 2.81
C VAL A 284 -14.67 -8.06 3.57
N GLY A 285 -15.00 -9.21 3.00
CA GLY A 285 -15.90 -10.18 3.61
C GLY A 285 -15.41 -10.69 4.98
N ASN A 286 -14.09 -10.89 5.14
CA ASN A 286 -13.47 -11.21 6.42
C ASN A 286 -12.00 -10.73 6.47
N LEU A 287 -11.67 -9.82 7.39
CA LEU A 287 -10.29 -9.62 7.85
C LEU A 287 -10.05 -10.54 9.05
N PHE A 288 -8.87 -11.14 9.15
CA PHE A 288 -8.54 -12.02 10.27
C PHE A 288 -7.08 -11.98 10.72
N TYR A 289 -6.88 -12.35 11.97
CA TYR A 289 -5.59 -12.71 12.55
C TYR A 289 -5.70 -14.06 13.24
N ARG A 290 -4.75 -14.96 12.98
CA ARG A 290 -4.72 -16.33 13.50
C ARG A 290 -3.40 -16.59 14.23
N THR A 291 -3.47 -17.10 15.46
CA THR A 291 -2.29 -17.59 16.18
C THR A 291 -2.67 -18.67 17.18
N GLY A 292 -1.75 -19.60 17.49
CA GLY A 292 -1.95 -20.63 18.53
C GLY A 292 -3.17 -21.56 18.35
N GLY A 293 -3.72 -21.67 17.13
CA GLY A 293 -4.95 -22.43 16.85
C GLY A 293 -6.26 -21.67 17.12
N GLN A 294 -6.19 -20.37 17.40
CA GLN A 294 -7.34 -19.45 17.55
C GLN A 294 -7.30 -18.40 16.43
N ARG A 295 -8.46 -17.86 16.06
CA ARG A 295 -8.61 -16.82 15.02
C ARG A 295 -9.55 -15.71 15.49
N LEU A 296 -9.10 -14.47 15.40
CA LEU A 296 -9.95 -13.27 15.48
C LEU A 296 -10.43 -12.94 14.07
N ASN A 297 -11.72 -12.65 13.93
CA ASN A 297 -12.40 -12.34 12.68
C ASN A 297 -13.13 -11.00 12.79
N LEU A 298 -12.93 -10.15 11.79
CA LEU A 298 -13.71 -8.94 11.53
C LEU A 298 -14.44 -9.19 10.21
N ASN A 299 -15.76 -9.37 10.25
CA ASN A 299 -16.56 -9.84 9.12
C ASN A 299 -17.40 -8.71 8.55
N ASN A 300 -17.61 -8.70 7.23
CA ASN A 300 -18.31 -7.66 6.50
C ASN A 300 -17.74 -6.27 6.86
N VAL A 301 -16.44 -6.10 6.63
CA VAL A 301 -15.76 -4.83 6.85
C VAL A 301 -15.94 -3.95 5.62
N ARG A 302 -16.30 -2.68 5.82
CA ARG A 302 -16.35 -1.68 4.76
C ARG A 302 -15.69 -0.38 5.23
N LEU A 303 -14.86 0.19 4.36
CA LEU A 303 -14.33 1.55 4.48
C LEU A 303 -14.81 2.32 3.25
N ASN A 304 -15.57 3.39 3.46
CA ASN A 304 -16.19 4.16 2.40
C ASN A 304 -16.08 5.66 2.69
N THR A 305 -15.43 6.43 1.82
CA THR A 305 -15.29 7.89 1.96
C THR A 305 -16.52 8.67 1.50
N ASN A 306 -17.50 8.01 0.86
CA ASN A 306 -18.70 8.58 0.21
C ASN A 306 -18.42 9.78 -0.72
N GLY A 307 -17.18 9.92 -1.20
CA GLY A 307 -16.68 11.11 -1.87
C GLY A 307 -15.15 11.22 -1.78
N GLU A 308 -14.66 12.43 -2.03
CA GLU A 308 -13.24 12.75 -2.07
C GLU A 308 -12.83 13.41 -0.75
N MET A 309 -11.87 12.81 -0.04
CA MET A 309 -11.19 13.39 1.11
C MET A 309 -9.92 14.08 0.62
N THR A 310 -9.75 15.36 0.92
CA THR A 310 -8.51 16.09 0.62
C THR A 310 -7.48 15.84 1.71
N TYR A 311 -6.21 15.71 1.33
CA TYR A 311 -5.08 15.74 2.25
C TYR A 311 -3.97 16.68 1.77
N THR A 312 -3.26 17.30 2.71
CA THR A 312 -2.02 18.03 2.44
C THR A 312 -0.89 17.55 3.36
N LEU A 313 0.33 17.72 2.88
CA LEU A 313 1.57 17.57 3.65
C LEU A 313 2.46 18.76 3.34
N ASP A 314 2.75 19.61 4.33
CA ASP A 314 3.56 20.83 4.20
C ASP A 314 4.88 20.71 4.96
N PHE A 315 5.98 21.20 4.40
CA PHE A 315 7.29 21.18 5.04
C PHE A 315 7.59 22.53 5.72
N ILE A 316 7.42 22.57 7.04
CA ILE A 316 7.68 23.76 7.85
C ILE A 316 9.21 23.97 7.98
N ASP A 317 9.75 25.07 7.49
CA ASP A 317 11.05 25.62 7.95
C ASP A 317 10.93 27.12 8.24
N THR A 318 11.15 27.50 9.51
CA THR A 318 11.16 28.90 9.96
C THR A 318 12.57 29.48 10.14
N GLY A 319 13.61 28.70 9.86
CA GLY A 319 15.00 28.97 10.23
C GLY A 319 15.31 28.79 11.73
N TYR A 320 14.31 28.42 12.53
CA TYR A 320 14.44 28.10 13.96
C TYR A 320 13.76 26.76 14.34
N THR A 321 12.72 26.39 13.60
CA THR A 321 11.97 25.13 13.73
C THR A 321 11.81 24.51 12.36
N SER A 322 12.18 23.24 12.22
CA SER A 322 11.87 22.40 11.07
C SER A 322 10.84 21.34 11.42
N GLY A 323 9.94 20.99 10.50
CA GLY A 323 8.86 20.03 10.74
C GLY A 323 8.00 19.73 9.53
N VAL A 324 6.87 19.07 9.79
CA VAL A 324 5.83 18.70 8.83
C VAL A 324 4.46 19.03 9.42
N ASP A 325 3.56 19.64 8.64
CA ASP A 325 2.11 19.63 8.91
C ASP A 325 1.43 18.61 7.99
N ILE A 326 0.42 17.92 8.49
CA ILE A 326 -0.41 16.97 7.75
C ILE A 326 -1.88 17.33 8.02
N SER A 327 -2.59 17.80 7.00
CA SER A 327 -4.02 18.15 7.09
C SER A 327 -4.90 17.14 6.37
N LEU A 328 -6.10 16.90 6.90
CA LEU A 328 -7.21 16.20 6.26
C LEU A 328 -8.44 17.13 6.26
N SER A 329 -9.00 17.41 5.08
CA SER A 329 -10.16 18.29 4.89
C SER A 329 -11.20 17.68 3.95
N ASP A 330 -12.33 18.38 3.77
CA ASP A 330 -13.45 18.03 2.87
C ASP A 330 -14.20 16.72 3.19
N LEU A 331 -13.71 16.02 4.23
CA LEU A 331 -14.26 14.82 4.84
C LEU A 331 -15.66 15.07 5.40
N SER A 332 -16.67 14.68 4.62
CA SER A 332 -18.08 15.00 4.86
C SER A 332 -18.95 13.81 5.25
N ASP A 333 -18.53 12.58 4.96
CA ASP A 333 -19.35 11.38 5.14
C ASP A 333 -18.49 10.09 5.13
N LEU A 334 -17.55 9.93 6.07
CA LEU A 334 -16.71 8.72 6.14
C LEU A 334 -17.35 7.62 7.00
N ASP A 335 -17.52 6.45 6.40
CA ASP A 335 -17.99 5.22 7.05
C ASP A 335 -16.83 4.23 7.27
N LEU A 336 -16.73 3.69 8.48
CA LEU A 336 -16.01 2.46 8.80
C LEU A 336 -16.97 1.51 9.53
N THR A 337 -17.40 0.45 8.86
CA THR A 337 -18.31 -0.57 9.40
C THR A 337 -17.61 -1.92 9.53
N ILE A 338 -17.82 -2.60 10.66
CA ILE A 338 -17.41 -3.98 10.92
C ILE A 338 -18.66 -4.76 11.33
N GLY A 339 -19.25 -5.48 10.37
CA GLY A 339 -20.55 -6.14 10.54
C GLY A 339 -20.62 -7.24 11.61
N ALA A 340 -19.50 -7.93 11.91
CA ALA A 340 -19.40 -8.78 13.11
C ALA A 340 -17.94 -9.04 13.52
N VAL A 341 -17.64 -8.94 14.82
CA VAL A 341 -16.35 -9.30 15.43
C VAL A 341 -16.49 -10.63 16.18
N ASN A 342 -15.69 -11.65 15.87
CA ASN A 342 -15.77 -12.94 16.57
C ASN A 342 -14.42 -13.68 16.71
N PHE A 343 -14.38 -14.59 17.67
CA PHE A 343 -13.30 -15.56 17.87
C PHE A 343 -13.74 -16.94 17.40
N SER A 344 -12.98 -17.59 16.54
CA SER A 344 -13.20 -18.98 16.10
C SER A 344 -11.92 -19.83 16.21
N ALA A 345 -12.01 -21.12 15.85
CA ALA A 345 -10.83 -21.96 15.72
C ALA A 345 -9.94 -21.49 14.55
N GLY A 346 -8.68 -21.91 14.53
CA GLY A 346 -7.70 -21.49 13.52
C GLY A 346 -8.09 -21.81 12.07
N ASP A 347 -8.89 -22.85 11.83
CA ASP A 347 -9.45 -23.16 10.50
C ASP A 347 -10.65 -22.27 10.11
N GLY A 348 -10.99 -21.28 10.94
CA GLY A 348 -12.18 -20.43 10.79
C GLY A 348 -13.44 -21.06 11.39
N SER A 349 -13.45 -22.36 11.68
CA SER A 349 -14.66 -23.08 12.11
C SER A 349 -15.06 -22.79 13.56
N GLY A 350 -16.36 -22.96 13.84
CA GLY A 350 -16.91 -22.90 15.20
C GLY A 350 -16.66 -21.56 15.89
N ALA A 351 -17.46 -20.54 15.58
CA ALA A 351 -17.46 -19.30 16.36
C ALA A 351 -17.68 -19.62 17.85
N THR A 352 -16.70 -19.23 18.68
CA THR A 352 -16.60 -19.58 20.11
C THR A 352 -17.12 -18.48 21.03
N ALA A 353 -16.98 -17.24 20.60
CA ALA A 353 -17.56 -16.04 21.19
C ALA A 353 -17.61 -14.96 20.10
N SER A 354 -18.66 -14.17 20.07
CA SER A 354 -18.72 -12.94 19.27
C SER A 354 -18.81 -11.74 20.19
N MET A 355 -18.40 -10.58 19.67
CA MET A 355 -18.44 -9.28 20.33
C MET A 355 -19.47 -8.36 19.64
N GLY A 356 -20.32 -8.93 18.80
CA GLY A 356 -21.33 -8.20 18.03
C GLY A 356 -20.70 -7.35 16.91
N SER A 357 -21.31 -6.20 16.60
CA SER A 357 -20.91 -5.32 15.49
C SER A 357 -20.47 -3.94 15.96
N TYR A 358 -19.61 -3.30 15.17
CA TYR A 358 -19.09 -1.95 15.42
C TYR A 358 -19.11 -1.13 14.13
N ALA A 359 -19.65 0.08 14.17
CA ALA A 359 -19.58 1.01 13.05
C ALA A 359 -19.37 2.45 13.55
N VAL A 360 -18.56 3.19 12.80
CA VAL A 360 -18.45 4.64 12.83
C VAL A 360 -19.00 5.11 11.50
N GLU A 361 -20.16 5.75 11.53
CA GLU A 361 -20.95 6.07 10.34
C GLU A 361 -21.10 7.60 10.22
N ASN A 362 -21.12 8.13 9.00
CA ASN A 362 -21.30 9.57 8.71
C ASN A 362 -20.24 10.48 9.37
N LEU A 363 -18.95 10.08 9.43
CA LEU A 363 -17.91 10.92 10.03
C LEU A 363 -17.65 12.17 9.18
N ASN A 364 -17.97 13.33 9.75
CA ASN A 364 -18.02 14.62 9.07
C ASN A 364 -17.22 15.68 9.85
N LEU A 365 -16.37 16.44 9.17
CA LEU A 365 -15.62 17.58 9.72
C LEU A 365 -16.35 18.92 9.57
N ASN A 366 -17.56 18.93 9.00
CA ASN A 366 -18.43 20.11 8.82
C ASN A 366 -17.80 21.29 8.04
N GLY A 367 -16.71 21.04 7.30
CA GLY A 367 -15.92 22.05 6.58
C GLY A 367 -14.69 22.56 7.35
N ASP A 368 -14.43 22.03 8.55
CA ASP A 368 -13.17 22.15 9.28
C ASP A 368 -12.16 21.06 8.81
N SER A 369 -10.98 21.01 9.45
CA SER A 369 -9.91 20.02 9.16
C SER A 369 -9.34 19.35 10.42
N ILE A 370 -8.76 18.16 10.25
CA ILE A 370 -7.85 17.53 11.22
C ILE A 370 -6.42 17.86 10.78
N ASN A 371 -5.59 18.38 11.67
CA ASN A 371 -4.22 18.84 11.38
C ASN A 371 -3.26 18.24 12.40
N LEU A 372 -2.15 17.67 11.93
CA LEU A 372 -1.09 17.05 12.75
C LEU A 372 0.26 17.67 12.41
N GLN A 373 0.75 18.54 13.28
CA GLN A 373 2.06 19.17 13.18
C GLN A 373 3.10 18.38 13.98
N LEU A 374 4.25 18.11 13.37
CA LEU A 374 5.41 17.43 13.96
C LEU A 374 6.65 18.29 13.70
N TYR A 375 7.23 18.90 14.74
CA TYR A 375 8.34 19.85 14.56
C TYR A 375 9.39 19.82 15.69
N THR A 376 10.58 20.33 15.37
CA THR A 376 11.72 20.42 16.30
C THR A 376 11.57 21.58 17.28
N LEU A 377 11.90 21.37 18.55
CA LEU A 377 11.83 22.42 19.57
C LEU A 377 13.02 23.41 19.47
N PRO A 378 12.77 24.72 19.35
CA PRO A 378 13.82 25.69 19.09
C PRO A 378 14.68 25.99 20.34
N GLY A 379 15.96 25.60 20.29
CA GLY A 379 17.02 26.26 21.06
C GLY A 379 17.33 25.75 22.48
N ALA A 380 16.99 24.51 22.83
CA ALA A 380 17.08 24.00 24.22
C ALA A 380 18.01 22.80 24.49
N GLY A 381 18.94 22.45 23.60
CA GLY A 381 20.12 21.61 23.94
C GLY A 381 19.88 20.13 24.27
N SER A 382 18.66 19.65 24.09
CA SER A 382 18.22 18.24 24.17
C SER A 382 17.34 17.93 22.96
N GLU A 383 17.24 16.66 22.57
CA GLU A 383 16.68 16.22 21.28
C GLU A 383 15.14 16.09 21.33
N GLY A 384 14.47 17.22 21.61
CA GLY A 384 13.02 17.31 21.78
C GLY A 384 12.23 17.61 20.50
N MET A 385 11.24 16.77 20.22
CA MET A 385 10.19 16.99 19.22
C MET A 385 8.91 17.50 19.91
N GLN A 386 8.13 18.35 19.23
CA GLN A 386 6.75 18.65 19.59
C GLN A 386 5.79 18.06 18.54
N MET A 387 4.66 17.58 19.03
CA MET A 387 3.54 17.07 18.26
C MET A 387 2.26 17.81 18.68
N ASP A 388 1.65 18.53 17.75
CA ASP A 388 0.38 19.22 17.95
C ASP A 388 -0.69 18.61 17.02
N LEU A 389 -1.73 17.99 17.59
CA LEU A 389 -2.89 17.45 16.89
C LEU A 389 -4.11 18.33 17.18
N THR A 390 -4.67 18.94 16.15
CA THR A 390 -5.83 19.84 16.24
C THR A 390 -6.94 19.39 15.29
N MET A 391 -8.15 19.21 15.82
CA MET A 391 -9.37 19.06 15.01
C MET A 391 -10.14 20.38 15.14
N ALA A 392 -10.16 21.16 14.06
CA ALA A 392 -10.80 22.46 14.04
C ALA A 392 -12.34 22.33 14.17
N GLY A 393 -12.96 23.39 14.69
CA GLY A 393 -14.41 23.53 14.82
C GLY A 393 -15.16 22.28 15.31
N THR A 394 -15.91 21.61 14.44
CA THR A 394 -16.87 20.54 14.81
C THR A 394 -16.73 19.27 13.98
N THR A 395 -16.31 18.18 14.62
CA THR A 395 -16.40 16.82 14.05
C THR A 395 -17.57 16.07 14.68
N ASP A 396 -18.41 15.42 13.86
CA ASP A 396 -19.41 14.48 14.37
C ASP A 396 -19.49 13.17 13.57
N PHE A 397 -19.99 12.13 14.24
CA PHE A 397 -20.23 10.78 13.70
C PHE A 397 -21.30 10.05 14.53
N ASP A 398 -22.02 9.12 13.93
CA ASP A 398 -22.85 8.15 14.67
C ASP A 398 -21.99 6.90 14.98
N LEU A 399 -21.82 6.60 16.26
CA LEU A 399 -21.19 5.37 16.74
C LEU A 399 -22.27 4.31 16.97
N THR A 400 -22.29 3.25 16.16
CA THR A 400 -23.16 2.09 16.36
C THR A 400 -22.36 0.93 16.95
N ILE A 401 -22.84 0.38 18.07
CA ILE A 401 -22.40 -0.91 18.61
C ILE A 401 -23.64 -1.79 18.75
N THR A 402 -23.57 -3.03 18.25
CA THR A 402 -24.61 -4.05 18.49
C THR A 402 -23.99 -5.19 19.27
N ASP A 403 -24.71 -5.76 20.23
CA ASP A 403 -24.31 -6.99 20.94
C ASP A 403 -24.40 -8.23 20.02
N ASP A 404 -23.94 -9.38 20.50
CA ASP A 404 -23.95 -10.65 19.75
C ASP A 404 -25.38 -11.16 19.46
N ASP A 405 -25.56 -11.89 18.34
CA ASP A 405 -26.84 -12.55 18.06
C ASP A 405 -26.95 -13.88 18.82
N ASP A 406 -27.53 -13.81 20.02
CA ASP A 406 -27.80 -14.97 20.87
C ASP A 406 -28.78 -15.99 20.26
N GLY A 407 -29.34 -15.70 19.08
CA GLY A 407 -30.27 -16.57 18.35
C GLY A 407 -31.65 -16.70 19.02
N SER A 408 -31.96 -15.89 20.02
CA SER A 408 -33.26 -15.94 20.73
C SER A 408 -34.42 -15.36 19.91
N GLY A 409 -34.13 -14.65 18.80
CA GLY A 409 -35.13 -13.98 17.97
C GLY A 409 -35.69 -12.69 18.58
N ASN A 410 -35.09 -12.20 19.66
CA ASN A 410 -35.34 -10.85 20.17
C ASN A 410 -34.50 -9.83 19.37
N PRO A 411 -34.90 -8.54 19.30
CA PRO A 411 -34.00 -7.50 18.80
C PRO A 411 -32.80 -7.38 19.74
N GLN A 412 -31.58 -7.54 19.21
CA GLN A 412 -30.37 -7.54 20.04
C GLN A 412 -30.09 -6.15 20.65
N PRO A 413 -29.39 -6.09 21.80
CA PRO A 413 -28.97 -4.83 22.41
C PRO A 413 -28.09 -3.98 21.48
N GLN A 414 -28.72 -3.02 20.78
CA GLN A 414 -28.03 -1.98 20.02
C GLN A 414 -27.81 -0.74 20.89
N LEU A 415 -26.68 -0.09 20.71
CA LEU A 415 -26.32 1.24 21.21
C LEU A 415 -25.88 2.09 20.01
N THR A 416 -26.71 3.04 19.58
CA THR A 416 -26.30 4.07 18.61
C THR A 416 -26.17 5.41 19.33
N ALA A 417 -25.00 6.05 19.21
CA ALA A 417 -24.65 7.28 19.89
C ALA A 417 -24.08 8.30 18.91
N GLN A 418 -24.77 9.43 18.71
CA GLN A 418 -24.20 10.55 17.96
C GLN A 418 -23.16 11.23 18.85
N VAL A 419 -21.89 11.14 18.44
CA VAL A 419 -20.75 11.77 19.11
C VAL A 419 -20.39 13.04 18.36
N VAL A 420 -20.28 14.15 19.07
CA VAL A 420 -19.77 15.43 18.55
C VAL A 420 -18.53 15.81 19.36
N ILE A 421 -17.41 16.00 18.67
CA ILE A 421 -16.15 16.49 19.22
C ILE A 421 -15.97 17.93 18.72
N ASN A 422 -15.75 18.87 19.63
CA ASN A 422 -15.57 20.28 19.29
C ASN A 422 -14.20 20.75 19.81
N ASN A 423 -13.50 21.55 19.00
CA ASN A 423 -12.24 22.21 19.36
C ASN A 423 -11.21 21.26 20.01
N PHE A 424 -11.00 20.07 19.43
CA PHE A 424 -9.98 19.15 19.93
C PHE A 424 -8.60 19.75 19.68
N SER A 425 -7.79 19.80 20.73
CA SER A 425 -6.37 20.14 20.65
C SER A 425 -5.61 19.27 21.64
N LEU A 426 -4.48 18.72 21.18
CA LEU A 426 -3.48 18.01 21.98
C LEU A 426 -2.11 18.53 21.54
N SER A 427 -1.37 19.10 22.48
CA SER A 427 0.01 19.52 22.31
C SER A 427 0.89 18.73 23.27
N GLN A 428 1.85 17.97 22.73
CA GLN A 428 2.75 17.14 23.53
C GLN A 428 4.21 17.24 23.05
N THR A 429 5.13 17.15 23.99
CA THR A 429 6.57 17.03 23.71
C THR A 429 7.06 15.61 23.89
N ILE A 430 8.02 15.21 23.07
CA ILE A 430 8.68 13.90 23.07
C ILE A 430 10.19 14.16 23.16
N ASP A 431 10.85 13.69 24.21
CA ASP A 431 12.27 13.94 24.51
C ASP A 431 12.97 12.64 24.97
N GLN A 432 14.23 12.45 24.59
CA GLN A 432 15.02 11.28 24.98
C GLN A 432 15.90 11.59 26.20
N THR A 433 15.38 11.29 27.39
CA THR A 433 16.08 11.53 28.65
C THR A 433 17.06 10.40 29.00
N GLU A 434 17.97 10.65 29.97
CA GLU A 434 18.82 9.61 30.61
C GLU A 434 18.03 8.41 31.19
N LYS A 435 16.70 8.52 31.30
CA LYS A 435 15.79 7.49 31.85
C LYS A 435 14.90 6.85 30.78
N GLY A 436 15.18 7.11 29.50
CA GLY A 436 14.39 6.69 28.36
C GLY A 436 13.47 7.79 27.84
N LEU A 437 12.60 7.40 26.89
CA LEU A 437 11.63 8.28 26.23
C LEU A 437 10.68 8.92 27.25
N HIS A 438 10.59 10.24 27.22
CA HIS A 438 9.64 11.04 27.99
C HIS A 438 8.62 11.66 27.04
N VAL A 439 7.34 11.52 27.36
CA VAL A 439 6.23 12.20 26.69
C VAL A 439 5.53 13.09 27.72
N GLY A 440 5.43 14.39 27.43
CA GLY A 440 4.81 15.39 28.30
C GLY A 440 3.67 16.11 27.60
N ILE A 441 2.50 16.21 28.23
CA ILE A 441 1.35 16.94 27.68
C ILE A 441 1.49 18.41 28.06
N VAL A 442 1.70 19.27 27.06
CA VAL A 442 1.79 20.73 27.22
C VAL A 442 0.38 21.30 27.42
N ASP A 443 -0.54 20.93 26.53
CA ASP A 443 -1.96 21.22 26.66
C ASP A 443 -2.81 20.11 26.03
N GLN A 444 -4.01 19.90 26.54
CA GLN A 444 -5.03 19.08 25.89
C GLN A 444 -6.41 19.61 26.26
N SER A 445 -7.20 19.99 25.26
CA SER A 445 -8.58 20.44 25.41
C SER A 445 -9.48 19.68 24.44
N MET A 446 -10.61 19.18 24.93
CA MET A 446 -11.64 18.52 24.13
C MET A 446 -13.02 18.79 24.73
N ASP A 447 -13.93 19.36 23.93
CA ASP A 447 -15.36 19.44 24.24
C ASP A 447 -16.08 18.26 23.56
N LEU A 448 -16.23 17.14 24.28
CA LEU A 448 -16.92 15.94 23.78
C LEU A 448 -18.39 15.94 24.22
N ASN A 449 -19.29 15.65 23.29
CA ASN A 449 -20.72 15.66 23.54
C ASN A 449 -21.39 14.45 22.91
N ILE A 450 -22.06 13.62 23.72
CA ILE A 450 -22.94 12.59 23.19
C ILE A 450 -24.35 13.19 23.13
N ASN A 451 -24.82 13.56 21.93
CA ASN A 451 -26.11 14.25 21.77
C ASN A 451 -27.29 13.35 22.18
N ARG A 452 -27.26 12.10 21.71
CA ARG A 452 -28.38 11.17 21.73
C ARG A 452 -27.84 9.76 21.86
N ILE A 453 -28.34 9.00 22.82
CA ILE A 453 -28.12 7.56 22.94
C ILE A 453 -29.43 6.86 22.60
N ARG A 454 -29.44 6.01 21.59
CA ARG A 454 -30.56 5.14 21.23
C ARG A 454 -30.24 3.71 21.62
N MET A 455 -31.18 3.07 22.31
CA MET A 455 -31.09 1.67 22.72
C MET A 455 -31.89 0.78 21.75
N GLY A 456 -31.53 -0.50 21.64
CA GLY A 456 -32.21 -1.49 20.79
C GLY A 456 -33.69 -1.73 21.10
N ASP A 457 -34.16 -1.40 22.32
CA ASP A 457 -35.59 -1.42 22.69
C ASP A 457 -36.40 -0.23 22.09
N GLY A 458 -35.73 0.65 21.35
CA GLY A 458 -36.30 1.87 20.78
C GLY A 458 -36.34 3.06 21.74
N SER A 459 -35.94 2.89 23.00
CA SER A 459 -35.80 4.02 23.92
C SER A 459 -34.66 4.95 23.47
N THR A 460 -34.82 6.23 23.78
CA THR A 460 -33.83 7.27 23.49
C THR A 460 -33.54 8.03 24.76
N GLN A 461 -32.27 8.02 25.18
CA GLN A 461 -31.78 8.80 26.29
C GLN A 461 -31.00 10.01 25.75
N GLN A 462 -31.12 11.15 26.42
CA GLN A 462 -30.22 12.27 26.17
C GLN A 462 -28.84 11.87 26.70
N GLY A 463 -27.81 11.99 25.86
CA GLY A 463 -26.44 11.70 26.29
C GLY A 463 -25.87 12.82 27.16
N GLN A 464 -24.57 12.76 27.44
CA GLN A 464 -23.89 13.69 28.33
C GLN A 464 -22.82 14.50 27.57
N THR A 465 -22.74 15.78 27.91
CA THR A 465 -21.67 16.69 27.47
C THR A 465 -20.57 16.71 28.53
N GLY A 466 -19.32 16.48 28.12
CA GLY A 466 -18.15 16.48 28.99
C GLY A 466 -16.98 17.22 28.36
N ARG A 467 -16.55 18.31 29.00
CA ARG A 467 -15.30 18.99 28.65
C ARG A 467 -14.14 18.37 29.44
N ILE A 468 -13.07 18.01 28.74
CA ILE A 468 -11.77 17.65 29.32
C ILE A 468 -10.78 18.76 29.00
N VAL A 469 -10.06 19.24 30.02
CA VAL A 469 -8.98 20.24 29.90
C VAL A 469 -7.84 19.80 30.82
N MET A 470 -6.64 19.66 30.26
CA MET A 470 -5.46 19.09 30.91
C MET A 470 -4.18 19.83 30.47
N ASN A 471 -3.84 20.92 31.16
CA ASN A 471 -2.66 21.73 30.84
C ASN A 471 -1.46 21.33 31.71
N ASN A 472 -0.26 21.25 31.10
CA ASN A 472 1.03 20.99 31.74
C ASN A 472 1.09 19.69 32.58
N ILE A 473 0.60 18.58 32.04
CA ILE A 473 0.65 17.26 32.69
C ILE A 473 1.85 16.45 32.20
N SER A 474 2.87 16.31 33.05
CA SER A 474 3.93 15.31 32.87
C SER A 474 3.63 14.06 33.69
N LEU A 475 3.35 12.94 33.02
CA LEU A 475 3.33 11.62 33.65
C LEU A 475 4.76 11.09 33.80
N GLN A 476 5.05 10.38 34.89
CA GLN A 476 6.29 9.59 35.01
C GLN A 476 6.04 8.16 34.53
N PRO A 477 7.04 7.44 33.98
CA PRO A 477 6.89 6.05 33.57
C PRO A 477 6.23 5.17 34.65
N GLY A 478 5.16 4.46 34.28
CA GLY A 478 4.32 3.68 35.21
C GLY A 478 3.19 4.44 35.91
N SER A 479 3.04 5.74 35.67
CA SER A 479 1.86 6.52 36.10
C SER A 479 0.67 6.26 35.16
N TYR A 480 -0.54 6.23 35.70
CA TYR A 480 -1.77 6.20 34.90
C TYR A 480 -2.77 7.26 35.40
N PHE A 481 -3.48 7.89 34.47
CA PHE A 481 -4.62 8.75 34.75
C PHE A 481 -5.90 7.91 34.79
N ARG A 482 -6.87 8.26 35.65
CA ARG A 482 -8.14 7.54 35.76
C ARG A 482 -9.27 8.49 36.12
N VAL A 483 -10.23 8.62 35.21
CA VAL A 483 -11.52 9.28 35.46
C VAL A 483 -12.46 8.27 36.11
N GLU A 484 -13.21 8.69 37.12
CA GLU A 484 -14.33 7.93 37.69
C GLU A 484 -15.64 8.73 37.52
N PRO A 485 -16.76 8.09 37.11
CA PRO A 485 -18.05 8.77 37.08
C PRO A 485 -18.50 9.21 38.48
N LEU A 486 -19.10 10.40 38.57
CA LEU A 486 -19.88 10.80 39.75
C LEU A 486 -21.11 9.88 39.87
N ARG A 487 -21.36 9.39 41.09
CA ARG A 487 -22.47 8.48 41.44
C ARG A 487 -23.70 9.23 41.92
#